data_AF-A0A528G4D5-F1
#
_entry.id   AF-A0A528G4D5-F1
#
_cell.length_a   1.000
_cell.length_b   1.000
_cell.length_c   1.000
_cell.angle_alpha   90.00
_cell.angle_beta   90.00
_cell.angle_gamma   90.00
#
_symmetry.space_group_name_H-M   'P 1'
#
loop_
_entity.id
_entity.type
_entity.pdbx_description
1 polymer ?
#
loop_
_entity_poly.entity_id
_entity_poly.type
_entity_poly.pdbx_seq_one_letter_code
_entity_poly.pdbx_strand_id
1 'polypeptide(L)'
;VSLFAAAYMAEVVRGGLQAIPKGQYEGADSLGLGYWQKMGLIVLPQALKLVIPGIVNTFIGMFKDTSLVSIISMFDLLGVVKQNFSDANWATPQTARSG
;
A
#
# COMPACT_ATOMS: atom_id res chain seq x y z
N VAL A 1 7.64 -3.98 1.48
CA VAL A 1 6.49 -3.09 1.18
C VAL A 1 5.76 -2.64 2.45
N SER A 2 5.35 -3.56 3.35
CA SER A 2 4.49 -3.20 4.50
C SER A 2 5.07 -2.12 5.43
N LEU A 3 6.37 -2.16 5.74
CA LEU A 3 7.03 -1.13 6.58
C LEU A 3 7.05 0.25 5.90
N PHE A 4 7.31 0.30 4.60
CA PHE A 4 7.32 1.55 3.83
C PHE A 4 5.91 2.14 3.71
N ALA A 5 4.92 1.30 3.43
CA ALA A 5 3.52 1.71 3.39
C ALA A 5 3.04 2.25 4.75
N ALA A 6 3.47 1.62 5.86
CA ALA A 6 3.18 2.10 7.21
C ALA A 6 3.83 3.46 7.51
N ALA A 7 5.09 3.66 7.11
CA ALA A 7 5.76 4.96 7.26
C ALA A 7 5.08 6.07 6.44
N TYR A 8 4.69 5.77 5.20
CA TYR A 8 3.93 6.72 4.37
C TYR A 8 2.57 7.05 4.99
N MET A 9 1.87 6.04 5.51
CA MET A 9 0.59 6.23 6.19
C MET A 9 0.73 7.11 7.45
N ALA A 10 1.79 6.90 8.24
CA ALA A 10 2.09 7.71 9.41
C ALA A 10 2.35 9.18 9.02
N GLU A 11 3.07 9.42 7.93
CA GLU A 11 3.34 10.77 7.42
C GLU A 11 2.08 11.47 6.90
N VAL A 12 1.20 10.72 6.23
CA VAL A 12 -0.13 11.22 5.83
C VAL A 12 -0.94 11.64 7.06
N VAL A 13 -1.03 10.78 8.08
CA VAL A 13 -1.73 11.06 9.35
C VAL A 13 -1.14 12.28 10.06
N ARG A 14 0.18 12.36 10.15
CA ARG A 14 0.91 13.49 10.73
C ARG A 14 0.63 14.78 9.98
N GLY A 15 0.66 14.74 8.64
CA GLY A 15 0.35 15.87 7.77
C GLY A 15 -1.09 16.36 7.93
N GLY A 16 -2.07 15.45 8.02
CA GLY A 16 -3.46 15.82 8.22
C GLY A 16 -3.76 16.41 9.61
N LEU A 17 -3.06 15.94 10.65
CA LEU A 17 -3.12 16.55 11.98
C LEU A 17 -2.51 17.96 12.02
N GLN A 18 -1.38 18.17 11.32
CA GLN A 18 -0.73 19.48 11.24
C GLN A 18 -1.45 20.48 10.36
N ALA A 19 -2.25 20.00 9.39
CA ALA A 19 -3.05 20.85 8.52
C ALA A 19 -4.24 21.50 9.25
N ILE A 20 -4.53 21.11 10.49
CA ILE A 20 -5.61 21.70 11.28
C ILE A 20 -5.25 23.13 11.69
N PRO A 21 -6.09 24.13 11.34
CA PRO A 21 -5.85 25.51 11.73
C PRO A 21 -5.81 25.67 13.26
N LYS A 22 -4.86 26.48 13.75
CA LYS A 22 -4.72 26.77 15.20
C LYS A 22 -6.01 27.30 15.83
N GLY A 23 -6.82 28.06 15.08
CA GLY A 23 -8.11 28.56 15.54
C GLY A 23 -9.12 27.49 15.96
N GLN A 24 -9.03 26.26 15.46
CA GLN A 24 -9.87 25.14 15.94
C GLN A 24 -9.48 24.72 17.37
N TYR A 25 -8.18 24.77 17.69
CA TYR A 25 -7.70 24.50 19.04
C TYR A 25 -8.08 25.61 20.00
N GLU A 26 -7.89 26.86 19.59
CA GLU A 26 -8.23 28.06 20.37
C GLU A 26 -9.73 28.21 20.58
N GLY A 27 -10.55 27.87 19.58
CA GLY A 27 -12.01 27.84 19.69
C GLY A 27 -12.49 26.78 20.67
N ALA A 28 -11.88 25.59 20.65
CA ALA A 28 -12.18 24.54 21.61
C ALA A 28 -11.75 24.92 23.04
N ASP A 29 -10.63 25.62 23.21
CA ASP A 29 -10.20 26.18 24.49
C ASP A 29 -11.16 27.25 25.00
N SER A 30 -11.65 28.11 24.11
CA SER A 30 -12.64 29.15 24.43
C SER A 30 -13.98 28.58 24.88
N LEU A 31 -14.30 27.36 24.43
CA LEU A 31 -15.47 26.60 24.87
C LEU A 31 -15.22 25.79 26.16
N GLY A 32 -14.03 25.89 26.75
CA GLY A 32 -13.66 25.17 27.98
C GLY A 32 -13.51 23.66 27.80
N LEU A 33 -13.31 23.17 26.57
CA LEU A 33 -13.17 21.74 26.30
C LEU A 33 -11.81 21.23 26.76
N GLY A 34 -11.82 20.14 27.53
CA GLY A 34 -10.59 19.44 27.90
C GLY A 34 -9.89 18.82 26.70
N TYR A 35 -8.61 18.43 26.86
CA TYR A 35 -7.79 17.86 25.78
C TYR A 35 -8.47 16.72 25.03
N TRP A 36 -9.05 15.75 25.76
CA TRP A 36 -9.71 14.58 25.17
C TRP A 36 -11.00 14.94 24.42
N GLN A 37 -11.76 15.92 24.91
CA GLN A 37 -12.98 16.41 24.25
C GLN A 37 -12.63 17.17 22.97
N LYS A 38 -11.67 18.09 23.04
CA LYS A 38 -11.15 18.83 21.89
C LYS A 38 -10.63 17.86 20.82
N MET A 39 -9.82 16.88 21.24
CA MET A 39 -9.21 15.92 20.33
C MET A 39 -10.27 15.03 19.67
N GLY A 40 -11.21 14.47 20.44
CA GLY A 40 -12.23 13.55 19.93
C GLY A 40 -13.36 14.21 19.14
N LEU A 41 -13.79 15.41 19.52
CA LEU A 41 -14.97 16.05 18.92
C LEU A 41 -14.63 17.01 17.78
N ILE A 42 -13.44 17.61 17.80
CA ILE A 42 -13.08 18.71 16.90
C ILE A 42 -11.88 18.34 16.03
N VAL A 43 -10.74 18.03 16.65
CA VAL A 43 -9.46 17.90 15.91
C VAL A 43 -9.40 16.62 15.10
N LEU A 44 -9.62 15.44 15.70
CA LEU A 44 -9.51 14.15 15.00
C LEU A 44 -10.53 14.01 13.86
N PRO A 45 -11.82 14.34 14.01
CA PRO A 45 -12.78 14.23 12.91
C PRO A 45 -12.42 15.10 11.70
N GLN A 46 -11.83 16.28 11.93
CA GLN A 46 -11.34 17.15 10.87
C GLN A 46 -10.06 16.61 10.24
N ALA A 47 -9.10 16.16 11.06
CA ALA A 47 -7.84 15.61 10.58
C ALA A 47 -8.07 14.35 9.73
N LEU A 48 -8.97 13.48 10.15
CA LEU A 48 -9.38 12.28 9.40
C LEU A 48 -9.90 12.63 8.00
N LYS A 49 -10.77 13.65 7.88
CA LYS A 49 -11.26 14.11 6.57
C LYS A 49 -10.15 14.59 5.64
N LEU A 50 -9.13 15.26 6.20
CA LEU A 50 -7.99 15.76 5.44
C LEU A 50 -7.06 14.64 4.95
N VAL A 51 -6.94 13.53 5.69
CA VAL A 51 -6.10 12.40 5.26
C VAL A 51 -6.75 11.41 4.32
N ILE A 52 -8.10 11.34 4.26
CA ILE A 52 -8.81 10.42 3.36
C ILE A 52 -8.27 10.47 1.91
N PRO A 53 -8.10 11.65 1.27
CA PRO A 53 -7.54 11.72 -0.08
C PRO A 53 -6.13 11.14 -0.18
N GLY A 54 -5.28 11.39 0.81
CA GLY A 54 -3.90 10.86 0.86
C GLY A 54 -3.86 9.34 1.00
N ILE A 55 -4.72 8.78 1.85
CA ILE A 55 -4.87 7.33 2.02
C ILE A 55 -5.33 6.68 0.72
N VAL A 56 -6.32 7.26 0.04
CA VAL A 56 -6.84 6.76 -1.24
C VAL A 56 -5.74 6.78 -2.30
N ASN A 57 -4.92 7.82 -2.35
CA ASN A 57 -3.79 7.90 -3.27
C ASN A 57 -2.76 6.77 -3.02
N THR A 58 -2.39 6.50 -1.76
CA THR A 58 -1.52 5.36 -1.41
C THR A 58 -2.15 4.04 -1.81
N PHE A 59 -3.44 3.88 -1.59
CA PHE A 59 -4.18 2.66 -1.92
C PHE A 59 -4.17 2.39 -3.43
N ILE A 60 -4.40 3.42 -4.26
CA ILE A 60 -4.31 3.32 -5.73
C ILE A 60 -2.89 2.91 -6.15
N GLY A 61 -1.85 3.50 -5.54
CA GLY A 61 -0.46 3.13 -5.79
C GLY A 61 -0.19 1.65 -5.50
N MET A 62 -0.56 1.18 -4.31
CA MET A 62 -0.38 -0.23 -3.93
C MET A 62 -1.14 -1.19 -4.86
N PHE A 63 -2.32 -0.80 -5.33
CA PHE A 63 -3.11 -1.59 -6.26
C PHE A 63 -2.41 -1.73 -7.61
N LYS A 64 -1.81 -0.64 -8.11
CA LYS A 64 -1.01 -0.64 -9.34
C LYS A 64 0.22 -1.52 -9.20
N ASP A 65 0.97 -1.39 -8.11
CA ASP A 65 2.19 -2.16 -7.87
C ASP A 65 1.89 -3.67 -7.76
N THR A 66 0.81 -4.05 -7.07
CA THR A 66 0.38 -5.45 -6.94
C THR A 66 -0.07 -6.04 -8.28
N SER A 67 -0.86 -5.28 -9.05
CA SER A 67 -1.34 -5.70 -10.37
C SER A 67 -0.17 -5.87 -11.36
N LEU A 68 0.78 -4.93 -11.34
CA LEU A 68 1.97 -4.98 -12.18
C LEU A 68 2.84 -6.21 -11.85
N VAL A 69 3.10 -6.47 -10.57
CA VAL A 69 3.86 -7.66 -10.14
C VAL A 69 3.16 -8.94 -10.61
N SER A 70 1.84 -9.04 -10.43
CA SER A 70 1.06 -10.20 -10.88
C SER A 70 1.16 -10.44 -12.39
N ILE A 71 1.10 -9.37 -13.21
CA ILE A 71 1.17 -9.47 -14.67
C ILE A 71 2.57 -9.91 -15.10
N ILE A 72 3.63 -9.30 -14.56
CA ILE A 72 5.02 -9.68 -14.87
C ILE A 72 5.28 -11.13 -14.48
N SER A 73 4.86 -11.56 -13.29
CA SER A 73 5.03 -12.95 -12.85
C SER A 73 4.32 -13.95 -13.78
N MET A 74 3.16 -13.61 -14.34
CA MET A 74 2.47 -14.46 -15.29
C MET A 74 3.23 -14.59 -16.62
N PHE A 75 3.74 -13.48 -17.15
CA PHE A 75 4.53 -13.49 -18.38
C PHE A 75 5.86 -14.24 -18.21
N ASP A 76 6.52 -14.07 -17.06
CA ASP A 76 7.75 -14.80 -16.72
C ASP A 76 7.49 -16.31 -16.65
N LEU A 77 6.42 -16.74 -15.95
CA LEU A 77 6.01 -18.14 -15.89
C LEU A 77 5.73 -18.73 -17.28
N LEU A 78 4.97 -18.00 -18.11
CA LEU A 78 4.69 -18.43 -19.49
C LEU A 78 5.97 -18.50 -20.34
N GLY A 79 6.91 -17.57 -20.12
CA GLY A 79 8.23 -17.58 -20.74
C GLY A 79 9.01 -18.84 -20.40
N VAL A 80 9.11 -19.17 -19.11
CA VAL A 80 9.75 -20.40 -18.62
C VAL A 80 9.09 -21.64 -19.20
N VAL A 81 7.75 -21.72 -19.19
CA VAL A 81 7.01 -22.85 -19.76
C VAL A 81 7.30 -23.00 -21.25
N LYS A 82 7.27 -21.91 -22.02
CA LYS A 82 7.57 -21.92 -23.46
C LYS A 82 9.02 -22.31 -23.74
N GLN A 83 9.96 -21.85 -22.92
CA GLN A 83 11.38 -22.23 -23.02
C GLN A 83 11.58 -23.73 -22.81
N ASN A 84 10.91 -24.32 -21.81
CA ASN A 84 10.95 -25.77 -21.58
C ASN A 84 10.38 -26.58 -22.76
N PHE A 85 9.38 -26.06 -23.47
CA PHE A 85 8.87 -26.71 -24.70
C PHE A 85 9.81 -26.57 -25.90
N SER A 86 10.62 -25.50 -25.97
CA SER A 86 11.63 -25.34 -27.04
C SER A 86 12.92 -26.11 -26.80
N ASP A 87 13.24 -26.43 -25.54
CA ASP A 87 14.41 -27.24 -25.18
C ASP A 87 14.09 -28.74 -25.32
N ALA A 88 14.35 -29.33 -26.49
CA ALA A 88 14.13 -30.77 -26.73
C ALA A 88 15.04 -31.73 -25.90
N ASN A 89 15.95 -31.19 -25.08
CA ASN A 89 16.91 -31.98 -24.28
C ASN A 89 16.34 -32.60 -23.00
N TRP A 90 15.10 -32.28 -22.60
CA TRP A 90 14.45 -32.96 -21.46
C TRP A 90 13.90 -34.36 -21.82
N ALA A 91 13.72 -34.65 -23.12
CA ALA A 91 13.44 -35.99 -23.61
C ALA A 91 14.75 -36.79 -23.68
N THR A 92 15.26 -37.21 -22.53
CA THR A 92 16.48 -38.02 -22.46
C THR A 92 16.33 -39.31 -23.29
N PRO A 93 17.25 -39.63 -24.22
CA PRO A 93 17.36 -40.98 -24.77
C PRO A 93 18.02 -41.89 -23.73
N GLN A 94 17.24 -42.36 -22.76
CA GLN A 94 17.64 -43.47 -21.90
C GLN A 94 16.88 -44.72 -22.35
N THR A 95 17.30 -45.29 -23.48
CA THR A 95 17.04 -46.71 -23.76
C THR A 95 18.39 -47.41 -23.93
N ALA A 96 19.02 -47.74 -22.81
CA ALA A 96 19.92 -48.88 -22.75
C ALA A 96 19.13 -50.01 -22.07
N ARG A 97 18.48 -50.85 -22.87
CA ARG A 97 18.01 -52.16 -22.42
C ARG A 97 18.60 -53.23 -23.33
N SER A 98 19.75 -53.75 -22.87
CA SER A 98 20.21 -55.13 -23.00
C SER A 98 19.62 -55.95 -24.16
N GLY A 99 20.45 -56.16 -25.18
CA GLY A 99 20.54 -57.39 -25.95
C GLY A 99 21.99 -57.85 -25.90
#